data_AF-A0A3D8T9N7-F1
#
_entry.id   AF-A0A3D8T9N7-F1
#
_cell.length_a   1.000
_cell.length_b   1.000
_cell.length_c   1.000
_cell.angle_alpha   90.00
_cell.angle_beta   90.00
_cell.angle_gamma   90.00
#
_symmetry.space_group_name_H-M   'P 1'
#
loop_
_entity.id
_entity.type
_entity.pdbx_description
1 polymer ?
#
loop_
_entity_poly.entity_id
_entity_poly.type
_entity_poly.pdbx_seq_one_letter_code
_entity_poly.pdbx_strand_id
1 'polypeptide(L)'
;MHLSDVVYLVVLCIFPHVAQAQVTGSGTTTRYFDCCKPSCGYNGKATFASGSGPVESCNIHDNPLGGFDAQSGCNGGTAYTCSNQTPWAVSETLSYGFAATFIAGGSEASWCCACYELTFISTSIAGKKMIVQSTNTGGDLGANQFDLAVSDFQKYFVHRK
;
A
#
# COMPACT_ATOMS: atom_id res chain seq x y z
N MET A 1 -30.72 32.91 -9.56
CA MET A 1 -30.71 31.55 -9.00
C MET A 1 -31.74 30.74 -9.77
N HIS A 2 -31.30 29.94 -10.74
CA HIS A 2 -32.22 29.15 -11.57
C HIS A 2 -32.57 27.85 -10.86
N LEU A 3 -33.85 27.49 -10.92
CA LEU A 3 -34.46 26.32 -10.27
C LEU A 3 -33.76 24.99 -10.63
N SER A 4 -33.04 24.96 -11.75
CA SER A 4 -32.25 23.84 -12.27
C SER A 4 -31.00 23.51 -11.46
N ASP A 5 -30.38 24.50 -10.82
CA ASP A 5 -29.15 24.30 -10.02
C ASP A 5 -29.45 23.61 -8.67
N VAL A 6 -30.67 23.82 -8.14
CA VAL A 6 -31.11 23.23 -6.86
C VAL A 6 -31.41 21.73 -7.01
N VAL A 7 -31.89 21.30 -8.18
CA VAL A 7 -32.21 19.88 -8.43
C VAL A 7 -30.95 19.02 -8.52
N TYR A 8 -29.85 19.54 -9.09
CA TYR A 8 -28.59 18.80 -9.20
C TYR A 8 -27.90 18.59 -7.84
N LEU A 9 -28.03 19.55 -6.93
CA LEU A 9 -27.41 19.50 -5.60
C LEU A 9 -28.07 18.49 -4.66
N VAL A 10 -29.36 18.18 -4.85
CA VAL A 10 -30.11 17.27 -3.97
C VAL A 10 -29.89 15.79 -4.32
N VAL A 11 -29.53 15.46 -5.57
CA VAL A 11 -29.37 14.06 -6.03
C VAL A 11 -28.09 13.41 -5.53
N LEU A 12 -27.05 14.18 -5.18
CA LEU A 12 -25.75 13.66 -4.70
C LEU A 12 -25.78 13.16 -3.24
N CYS A 13 -26.79 13.51 -2.44
CA CYS A 13 -26.83 13.21 -1.01
C CYS A 13 -27.49 11.87 -0.64
N ILE A 14 -28.07 11.13 -1.61
CA ILE A 14 -28.94 9.96 -1.31
C ILE A 14 -28.33 8.63 -1.77
N PHE A 15 -27.26 8.64 -2.58
CA PHE A 15 -26.57 7.40 -2.93
C PHE A 15 -25.47 7.09 -1.91
N PRO A 16 -25.57 5.99 -1.14
CA PRO A 16 -24.42 5.51 -0.39
C PRO A 16 -23.29 5.31 -1.39
N HIS A 17 -22.16 5.98 -1.17
CA HIS A 17 -20.95 5.75 -1.94
C HIS A 17 -20.48 4.32 -1.65
N VAL A 18 -21.00 3.37 -2.43
CA VAL A 18 -20.45 2.02 -2.50
C VAL A 18 -19.09 2.20 -3.15
N ALA A 19 -18.03 2.14 -2.34
CA ALA A 19 -16.67 2.11 -2.84
C ALA A 19 -16.49 0.83 -3.67
N GLN A 20 -16.70 0.92 -4.98
CA GLN A 20 -16.37 -0.16 -5.90
C GLN A 20 -14.86 -0.27 -5.99
N ALA A 21 -14.34 -1.49 -5.76
CA ALA A 21 -12.95 -1.80 -6.02
C ALA A 21 -12.62 -1.45 -7.48
N GLN A 22 -11.69 -0.51 -7.68
CA GLN A 22 -11.31 -0.03 -9.01
C GLN A 22 -10.62 -1.13 -9.83
N VAL A 23 -9.99 -2.09 -9.15
CA VAL A 23 -9.37 -3.27 -9.75
C VAL A 23 -9.66 -4.48 -8.86
N THR A 24 -9.96 -5.63 -9.47
CA THR A 24 -10.09 -6.93 -8.81
C THR A 24 -9.42 -8.01 -9.66
N GLY A 25 -9.05 -9.13 -9.06
CA GLY A 25 -8.45 -10.24 -9.79
C GLY A 25 -7.82 -11.28 -8.88
N SER A 26 -7.07 -12.19 -9.50
CA SER A 26 -6.21 -13.16 -8.80
C SER A 26 -4.75 -12.79 -9.01
N GLY A 27 -3.93 -13.12 -8.02
CA GLY A 27 -2.53 -12.78 -7.97
C GLY A 27 -1.74 -13.76 -7.10
N THR A 28 -0.43 -13.58 -7.07
CA THR A 28 0.48 -14.34 -6.22
C THR A 28 1.07 -13.42 -5.16
N THR A 29 1.53 -14.02 -4.06
CA THR A 29 2.20 -13.28 -2.99
C THR A 29 3.59 -13.83 -2.72
N THR A 30 4.54 -12.93 -2.50
CA THR A 30 5.86 -13.23 -1.93
C THR A 30 6.03 -12.44 -0.62
N ARG A 31 7.23 -12.48 -0.02
CA ARG A 31 7.57 -11.67 1.16
C ARG A 31 8.93 -11.02 0.97
N TYR A 32 9.08 -9.78 1.42
CA TYR A 32 10.35 -9.05 1.39
C TYR A 32 10.48 -8.07 2.55
N PHE A 33 11.72 -7.67 2.83
CA PHE A 33 12.05 -6.47 3.58
C PHE A 33 13.52 -6.12 3.30
N ASP A 34 13.76 -5.22 2.36
CA ASP A 34 15.11 -4.86 1.87
C ASP A 34 15.65 -3.56 2.48
N CYS A 35 14.87 -2.92 3.36
CA CYS A 35 15.10 -1.61 3.97
C CYS A 35 15.19 -0.44 2.98
N CYS A 36 15.06 -0.67 1.66
CA CYS A 36 15.19 0.38 0.67
C CYS A 36 14.09 1.43 0.83
N LYS A 37 14.37 2.67 0.39
CA LYS A 37 13.30 3.66 0.23
C LYS A 37 12.23 3.11 -0.73
N PRO A 38 10.94 3.08 -0.32
CA PRO A 38 9.86 2.60 -1.16
C PRO A 38 9.70 3.48 -2.42
N SER A 39 9.40 2.87 -3.57
CA SER A 39 9.28 3.60 -4.85
C SER A 39 8.18 4.65 -4.83
N CYS A 40 7.06 4.43 -4.12
CA CYS A 40 5.98 5.40 -3.94
C CYS A 40 6.33 6.50 -2.93
N GLY A 41 7.51 6.47 -2.32
CA GLY A 41 8.06 7.54 -1.48
C GLY A 41 8.79 8.64 -2.26
N TYR A 42 8.82 8.55 -3.59
CA TYR A 42 9.34 9.60 -4.46
C TYR A 42 8.24 10.55 -4.95
N ASN A 43 8.59 11.82 -5.11
CA ASN A 43 7.73 12.82 -5.71
C ASN A 43 7.33 12.43 -7.15
N GLY A 44 6.10 12.78 -7.56
CA GLY A 44 5.61 12.60 -8.93
C GLY A 44 5.21 11.16 -9.30
N LYS A 45 5.17 10.23 -8.35
CA LYS A 45 4.80 8.82 -8.60
C LYS A 45 3.32 8.58 -8.76
N ALA A 46 2.48 9.37 -8.10
CA ALA A 46 1.02 9.34 -8.22
C ALA A 46 0.42 10.72 -7.91
N THR A 47 -0.88 10.88 -8.19
CA THR A 47 -1.64 12.05 -7.77
C THR A 47 -2.26 11.77 -6.40
N PHE A 48 -1.95 12.59 -5.41
CA PHE A 48 -2.43 12.41 -4.05
C PHE A 48 -3.62 13.33 -3.75
N ALA A 49 -4.46 12.93 -2.80
CA ALA A 49 -5.50 13.80 -2.27
C ALA A 49 -4.88 15.07 -1.65
N SER A 50 -5.65 16.17 -1.62
CA SER A 50 -5.20 17.41 -1.01
C SER A 50 -4.79 17.18 0.45
N GLY A 51 -3.57 17.58 0.81
CA GLY A 51 -2.99 17.37 2.14
C GLY A 51 -2.35 16.01 2.36
N SER A 52 -2.26 15.15 1.33
CA SER A 52 -1.51 13.90 1.34
C SER A 52 -0.26 14.00 0.46
N GLY A 53 0.68 13.07 0.62
CA GLY A 53 1.93 13.03 -0.14
C GLY A 53 2.44 11.60 -0.37
N PRO A 54 3.65 11.48 -0.94
CA PRO A 54 4.34 10.21 -1.10
C PRO A 54 4.49 9.45 0.24
N VAL A 55 4.81 8.17 0.13
CA VAL A 55 5.09 7.31 1.30
C VAL A 55 6.27 7.89 2.08
N GLU A 56 6.09 8.06 3.40
CA GLU A 56 7.12 8.56 4.30
C GLU A 56 8.33 7.62 4.31
N SER A 57 9.53 8.19 4.36
CA SER A 57 10.78 7.44 4.53
C SER A 57 11.44 7.83 5.83
N CYS A 58 12.22 6.94 6.41
CA CYS A 58 12.93 7.16 7.66
C CYS A 58 14.44 7.18 7.43
N ASN A 59 15.18 7.82 8.35
CA ASN A 59 16.64 7.69 8.41
C ASN A 59 17.05 6.34 9.04
N ILE A 60 18.36 6.08 9.12
CA ILE A 60 18.91 4.82 9.68
C ILE A 60 18.53 4.56 11.15
N HIS A 61 18.06 5.59 11.85
CA HIS A 61 17.59 5.50 13.23
C HIS A 61 16.06 5.48 13.33
N ASP A 62 15.37 5.17 12.23
CA ASP A 62 13.92 5.06 12.15
C ASP A 62 13.16 6.36 12.47
N ASN A 63 13.82 7.51 12.30
CA ASN A 63 13.14 8.80 12.44
C ASN A 63 12.62 9.25 11.07
N PRO A 64 11.35 9.69 10.97
CA PRO A 64 10.79 10.25 9.76
C PRO A 64 11.64 11.36 9.14
N LEU A 65 11.77 11.33 7.82
CA LEU A 65 12.41 12.39 7.06
C LEU A 65 11.38 13.49 6.74
N GLY A 66 11.75 14.75 6.96
CA GLY A 66 10.89 15.92 6.69
C GLY A 66 10.71 16.27 5.21
N GLY A 67 10.84 15.30 4.30
CA GLY A 67 10.73 15.51 2.85
C GLY A 67 10.97 14.22 2.05
N PHE A 68 10.74 14.30 0.74
CA PHE A 68 10.69 13.13 -0.16
C PHE A 68 11.85 13.04 -1.16
N ASP A 69 12.80 13.98 -1.11
CA ASP A 69 13.89 14.08 -2.10
C ASP A 69 15.14 13.27 -1.71
N ALA A 70 15.23 12.82 -0.46
CA ALA A 70 16.36 12.03 0.01
C ALA A 70 16.51 10.73 -0.80
N GLN A 71 17.74 10.42 -1.18
CA GLN A 71 18.07 9.22 -1.95
C GLN A 71 17.94 7.95 -1.10
N SER A 72 17.54 6.85 -1.72
CA SER A 72 17.47 5.53 -1.09
C SER A 72 18.83 5.10 -0.55
N GLY A 73 18.86 4.54 0.66
CA GLY A 73 20.06 3.90 1.23
C GLY A 73 20.62 2.78 0.34
N CYS A 74 19.76 2.08 -0.40
CA CYS A 74 20.17 1.07 -1.38
C CYS A 74 20.91 1.65 -2.60
N ASN A 75 20.85 2.97 -2.79
CA ASN A 75 21.58 3.72 -3.81
C ASN A 75 22.59 4.70 -3.18
N GLY A 76 23.09 4.41 -1.96
CA GLY A 76 24.08 5.23 -1.26
C GLY A 76 23.53 6.49 -0.58
N GLY A 77 22.20 6.61 -0.46
CA GLY A 77 21.53 7.71 0.24
C GLY A 77 21.26 7.46 1.72
N THR A 78 20.29 8.18 2.27
CA THR A 78 19.97 8.19 3.71
C THR A 78 18.50 7.87 4.02
N ALA A 79 17.70 7.56 3.00
CA ALA A 79 16.29 7.21 3.15
C ALA A 79 16.07 5.69 3.09
N TYR A 80 15.32 5.19 4.06
CA TYR A 80 14.98 3.78 4.25
C TYR A 80 13.47 3.64 4.46
N THR A 81 12.93 2.44 4.29
CA THR A 81 11.55 2.15 4.72
C THR A 81 11.45 2.29 6.24
N CYS A 82 10.37 2.91 6.74
CA CYS A 82 10.14 3.06 8.18
C CYS A 82 9.70 1.73 8.82
N SER A 83 10.08 1.47 10.07
CA SER A 83 9.73 0.22 10.77
C SER A 83 8.23 0.06 11.01
N ASN A 84 7.50 1.18 11.10
CA ASN A 84 6.04 1.21 11.20
C ASN A 84 5.34 0.80 9.89
N GLN A 85 6.08 0.63 8.79
CA GLN A 85 5.58 0.11 7.52
C GLN A 85 5.68 -1.42 7.46
N THR A 86 5.30 -2.08 8.56
CA THR A 86 5.27 -3.53 8.71
C THR A 86 3.84 -3.99 9.06
N PRO A 87 3.46 -5.25 8.78
CA PRO A 87 2.09 -5.70 8.96
C PRO A 87 1.70 -5.83 10.43
N TRP A 88 0.41 -5.91 10.70
CA TRP A 88 -0.08 -6.22 12.03
C TRP A 88 -1.43 -6.96 11.96
N ALA A 89 -1.67 -7.83 12.94
CA ALA A 89 -2.94 -8.51 13.06
C ALA A 89 -3.97 -7.59 13.73
N VAL A 90 -5.16 -7.51 13.13
CA VAL A 90 -6.34 -6.87 13.71
C VAL A 90 -7.19 -7.91 14.45
N SER A 91 -7.26 -9.13 13.92
CA SER A 91 -7.92 -10.28 14.54
C SER A 91 -7.26 -11.59 14.09
N GLU A 92 -7.86 -12.75 14.40
CA GLU A 92 -7.40 -14.04 13.86
C GLU A 92 -7.50 -14.14 12.34
N THR A 93 -8.43 -13.40 11.73
CA THR A 93 -8.81 -13.54 10.32
C THR A 93 -8.52 -12.30 9.49
N LEU A 94 -8.07 -11.20 10.11
CA LEU A 94 -7.78 -9.94 9.46
C LEU A 94 -6.45 -9.36 9.92
N SER A 95 -5.63 -8.96 8.96
CA SER A 95 -4.39 -8.19 9.17
C SER A 95 -4.35 -6.98 8.25
N TYR A 96 -3.60 -5.95 8.63
CA TYR A 96 -3.22 -4.83 7.75
C TYR A 96 -1.71 -4.85 7.48
N GLY A 97 -1.28 -4.16 6.43
CA GLY A 97 0.14 -4.00 6.16
C GLY A 97 0.43 -3.28 4.85
N PHE A 98 1.60 -3.58 4.29
CA PHE A 98 2.15 -2.90 3.12
C PHE A 98 2.71 -3.93 2.13
N ALA A 99 2.77 -3.56 0.86
CA ALA A 99 3.29 -4.43 -0.18
C ALA A 99 4.01 -3.64 -1.28
N ALA A 100 4.99 -4.30 -1.90
CA ALA A 100 5.37 -3.95 -3.27
C ALA A 100 4.39 -4.61 -4.23
N THR A 101 3.93 -3.89 -5.26
CA THR A 101 2.89 -4.41 -6.16
C THR A 101 3.26 -4.23 -7.61
N PHE A 102 2.84 -5.20 -8.43
CA PHE A 102 2.74 -5.04 -9.87
C PHE A 102 1.35 -5.48 -10.30
N ILE A 103 0.55 -4.55 -10.83
CA ILE A 103 -0.83 -4.81 -11.27
C ILE A 103 -0.88 -4.75 -12.80
N ALA A 104 -1.35 -5.83 -13.42
CA ALA A 104 -1.38 -5.94 -14.87
C ALA A 104 -2.29 -4.86 -15.48
N GLY A 105 -1.79 -4.16 -16.51
CA GLY A 105 -2.51 -3.06 -17.15
C GLY A 105 -2.46 -1.73 -16.38
N GLY A 106 -1.80 -1.69 -15.22
CA GLY A 106 -1.58 -0.47 -14.44
C GLY A 106 -0.18 0.13 -14.60
N SER A 107 0.07 1.16 -13.82
CA SER A 107 1.38 1.78 -13.59
C SER A 107 1.51 2.25 -12.13
N GLU A 108 2.70 2.71 -11.72
CA GLU A 108 2.89 3.30 -10.39
C GLU A 108 1.87 4.40 -10.08
N ALA A 109 1.50 5.20 -11.08
CA ALA A 109 0.48 6.25 -10.92
C ALA A 109 -0.90 5.70 -10.53
N SER A 110 -1.20 4.44 -10.87
CA SER A 110 -2.47 3.80 -10.56
C SER A 110 -2.47 3.02 -9.23
N TRP A 111 -1.32 2.47 -8.81
CA TRP A 111 -1.27 1.64 -7.61
C TRP A 111 -0.56 2.29 -6.42
N CYS A 112 0.31 3.28 -6.62
CA CYS A 112 0.99 3.90 -5.48
C CYS A 112 -0.02 4.50 -4.50
N CYS A 113 0.12 4.10 -3.24
CA CYS A 113 -0.76 4.42 -2.12
C CYS A 113 -2.19 3.86 -2.22
N ALA A 114 -2.51 3.08 -3.27
CA ALA A 114 -3.78 2.35 -3.34
C ALA A 114 -3.82 1.20 -2.32
N CYS A 115 -5.02 0.90 -1.84
CA CYS A 115 -5.24 -0.20 -0.90
C CYS A 115 -5.97 -1.35 -1.58
N TYR A 116 -5.57 -2.58 -1.24
CA TYR A 116 -6.15 -3.81 -1.77
C TYR A 116 -6.51 -4.75 -0.62
N GLU A 117 -7.73 -5.29 -0.64
CA GLU A 117 -8.09 -6.42 0.21
C GLU A 117 -7.68 -7.73 -0.46
N LEU A 118 -6.74 -8.44 0.15
CA LEU A 118 -6.31 -9.76 -0.27
C LEU A 118 -7.09 -10.80 0.53
N THR A 119 -7.72 -11.76 -0.15
CA THR A 119 -8.23 -12.98 0.47
C THR A 119 -7.34 -14.14 0.06
N PHE A 120 -6.65 -14.76 1.02
CA PHE A 120 -5.73 -15.87 0.72
C PHE A 120 -6.53 -17.12 0.33
N ILE A 121 -6.09 -17.82 -0.72
CA ILE A 121 -6.80 -18.99 -1.28
C ILE A 121 -6.05 -20.31 -1.12
N SER A 122 -4.84 -20.28 -0.55
CA SER A 122 -3.95 -21.44 -0.43
C SER A 122 -3.16 -21.42 0.88
N THR A 123 -2.47 -22.54 1.19
CA THR A 123 -1.66 -22.75 2.41
C THR A 123 -2.49 -22.74 3.71
N SER A 124 -1.82 -22.65 4.87
CA SER A 124 -2.47 -22.64 6.19
C SER A 124 -3.24 -21.35 6.52
N ILE A 125 -3.10 -20.30 5.70
CA ILE A 125 -3.79 -19.01 5.90
C ILE A 125 -4.98 -18.80 4.95
N ALA A 126 -5.37 -19.84 4.19
CA ALA A 126 -6.54 -19.76 3.30
C ALA A 126 -7.80 -19.27 4.05
N GLY A 127 -8.55 -18.37 3.42
CA GLY A 127 -9.74 -17.71 3.99
C GLY A 127 -9.45 -16.50 4.87
N LYS A 128 -8.20 -16.30 5.34
CA LYS A 128 -7.81 -15.06 6.02
C LYS A 128 -7.72 -13.90 5.04
N LYS A 129 -7.87 -12.69 5.58
CA LYS A 129 -7.81 -11.45 4.82
C LYS A 129 -6.64 -10.58 5.26
N MET A 130 -6.06 -9.87 4.30
CA MET A 130 -5.08 -8.82 4.58
C MET A 130 -5.37 -7.59 3.72
N ILE A 131 -5.51 -6.42 4.34
CA ILE A 131 -5.60 -5.15 3.60
C ILE A 131 -4.19 -4.56 3.53
N VAL A 132 -3.71 -4.35 2.31
CA VAL A 132 -2.36 -3.81 2.07
C VAL A 132 -2.43 -2.47 1.36
N GLN A 133 -1.59 -1.53 1.78
CA GLN A 133 -1.25 -0.36 0.97
C GLN A 133 -0.07 -0.70 0.06
N SER A 134 -0.20 -0.39 -1.23
CA SER A 134 0.94 -0.47 -2.15
C SER A 134 1.88 0.72 -1.93
N THR A 135 3.10 0.44 -1.48
CA THR A 135 4.12 1.46 -1.20
C THR A 135 5.31 1.34 -2.14
N ASN A 136 5.46 0.24 -2.85
CA ASN A 136 6.62 -0.02 -3.68
C ASN A 136 6.23 -0.75 -4.97
N THR A 137 7.14 -0.77 -5.92
CA THR A 137 7.08 -1.61 -7.12
C THR A 137 8.36 -2.44 -7.17
N GLY A 138 8.24 -3.77 -7.25
CA GLY A 138 9.38 -4.63 -7.53
C GLY A 138 9.58 -4.81 -9.04
N GLY A 139 10.81 -4.66 -9.52
CA GLY A 139 11.13 -4.77 -10.95
C GLY A 139 11.11 -6.20 -11.50
N ASP A 140 11.11 -7.18 -10.61
CA ASP A 140 11.07 -8.62 -10.87
C ASP A 140 9.67 -9.24 -10.64
N LEU A 141 8.69 -8.42 -10.28
CA LEU A 141 7.34 -8.89 -10.00
C LEU A 141 6.62 -9.33 -11.28
N GLY A 142 5.99 -10.50 -11.21
CA GLY A 142 5.06 -10.98 -12.23
C GLY A 142 3.74 -10.22 -12.23
N ALA A 143 2.90 -10.50 -13.24
CA ALA A 143 1.57 -9.93 -13.34
C ALA A 143 0.72 -10.21 -12.07
N ASN A 144 0.15 -9.16 -11.49
CA ASN A 144 -0.68 -9.19 -10.28
C ASN A 144 0.02 -9.77 -9.04
N GLN A 145 1.33 -9.55 -8.91
CA GLN A 145 2.08 -10.00 -7.75
C GLN A 145 2.11 -8.94 -6.64
N PHE A 146 1.95 -9.40 -5.41
CA PHE A 146 2.06 -8.63 -4.18
C PHE A 146 3.20 -9.17 -3.32
N ASP A 147 4.29 -8.41 -3.20
CA ASP A 147 5.38 -8.76 -2.30
C ASP A 147 5.11 -8.14 -0.93
N LEU A 148 4.73 -8.96 0.05
CA LEU A 148 4.30 -8.48 1.35
C LEU A 148 5.50 -7.99 2.17
N ALA A 149 5.45 -6.77 2.69
CA ALA A 149 6.54 -6.13 3.43
C ALA A 149 6.65 -6.72 4.86
N VAL A 150 7.25 -7.91 5.00
CA VAL A 150 7.35 -8.64 6.26
C VAL A 150 8.77 -8.55 6.80
N SER A 151 8.99 -7.75 7.84
CA SER A 151 10.27 -7.73 8.54
C SER A 151 10.49 -9.04 9.31
N ASP A 152 11.73 -9.50 9.38
CA ASP A 152 12.07 -10.77 10.06
C ASP A 152 11.74 -10.75 11.56
N PHE A 153 11.71 -9.56 12.18
CA PHE A 153 11.28 -9.38 13.57
C PHE A 153 9.81 -9.78 13.79
N GLN A 154 8.97 -9.72 12.76
CA GLN A 154 7.55 -10.07 12.84
C GLN A 154 7.21 -11.53 12.53
N LYS A 155 8.15 -12.33 12.02
CA LYS A 155 7.95 -13.81 11.96
C LYS A 155 7.54 -14.37 13.32
N TYR A 156 8.03 -13.77 14.41
CA TYR A 156 7.71 -14.16 15.78
C TYR A 156 6.39 -13.60 16.34
N PHE A 157 5.73 -12.66 15.64
CA PHE A 157 4.46 -12.08 16.07
C PHE A 157 3.27 -12.72 15.34
N VAL A 158 3.40 -13.03 14.03
CA VAL A 158 2.33 -13.69 13.26
C VAL A 158 2.09 -15.14 13.70
N HIS A 159 3.10 -15.80 14.28
CA HIS A 159 2.99 -17.14 14.85
C HIS A 159 2.70 -17.18 16.36
N ARG A 160 2.59 -16.02 17.04
CA ARG A 160 2.23 -15.97 18.46
C ARG A 160 0.76 -15.63 18.64
N LYS A 161 -0.08 -16.61 18.30
CA LYS A 161 -1.36 -16.84 18.96
C LYS A 161 -1.52 -18.34 19.18
#